data_AF-A0A934CCN3-F1
#
_entry.id   AF-A0A934CCN3-F1
#
_cell.length_a   1.000
_cell.length_b   1.000
_cell.length_c   1.000
_cell.angle_alpha   90.00
_cell.angle_beta   90.00
_cell.angle_gamma   90.00
#
_symmetry.space_group_name_H-M   'P 1'
#
loop_
_entity.id
_entity.type
_entity.pdbx_description
1 polymer ?
#
loop_
_entity_poly.entity_id
_entity_poly.type
_entity_poly.pdbx_seq_one_letter_code
_entity_poly.pdbx_strand_id
1 'polypeptide(L)'
;MQLRFLVTSEQRAFGAMFMQNLNRDVLAFIYPTDEARTFHTFFCPPMRIVALSADGRVLFDEVISKWRFLKLPACRYVIETGPKVDYRPYVNTILSVAPDLPQLGAMDAGSRIDGLLFALLAEAVADIRRIREAHPREVKPEIQRKKFEAWERGQIVSSAGFLLDFSRAWNLPHGAVKLSYSVLKAEEPYLDELVAASVAGIPWRHEFPNHCMRCGKPGSWRPVLNPSPDAPVEMAWRYQRPENAVSICHHCTETLDLLRNESLQIDMAWGLWGPRFEAFWQWHRAVKNNRLPEWDPYSFPLWPREFGGETWEAGSGSLKHAEPRPPHGIARNEQHMEALRRALFSKKFRGRQPGEAPLQKLLNFRLELHEGEP
;
A
#
# COMPACT_ATOMS: atom_id res chain seq x y z
N MET A 1 0.12 40.09 12.17
CA MET A 1 -0.84 38.98 12.20
C MET A 1 -1.09 38.58 10.77
N GLN A 2 -1.04 37.29 10.46
CA GLN A 2 -1.15 36.79 9.08
C GLN A 2 -2.36 35.85 9.00
N LEU A 3 -3.39 36.28 8.28
CA LEU A 3 -4.52 35.42 7.92
C LEU A 3 -4.05 34.44 6.84
N ARG A 4 -4.28 33.15 7.05
CA ARG A 4 -3.98 32.08 6.09
C ARG A 4 -5.25 31.29 5.80
N PHE A 5 -5.59 31.18 4.52
CA PHE A 5 -6.72 30.37 4.07
C PHE A 5 -6.25 28.93 3.82
N LEU A 6 -6.92 27.97 4.45
CA LEU A 6 -6.67 26.54 4.28
C LEU A 6 -7.73 25.99 3.32
N VAL A 7 -7.36 25.90 2.04
CA VAL A 7 -8.28 25.67 0.93
C VAL A 7 -8.18 24.25 0.37
N THR A 8 -7.04 23.57 0.53
CA THR A 8 -6.86 22.17 0.14
C THR A 8 -7.13 21.21 1.30
N SER A 9 -7.40 19.93 0.99
CA SER A 9 -7.51 18.84 1.98
C SER A 9 -6.30 18.75 2.88
N GLU A 10 -5.11 18.76 2.27
CA GLU A 10 -3.83 18.65 2.99
C GLU A 10 -3.68 19.81 3.97
N GLN A 11 -3.93 21.04 3.53
CA GLN A 11 -3.87 22.23 4.39
C GLN A 11 -4.85 22.13 5.57
N ARG A 12 -6.08 21.67 5.34
CA ARG A 12 -7.09 21.49 6.39
C ARG A 12 -6.78 20.30 7.31
N ALA A 13 -6.17 19.24 6.79
CA ALA A 13 -5.76 18.10 7.59
C ALA A 13 -4.60 18.46 8.54
N PHE A 14 -3.63 19.25 8.05
CA PHE A 14 -2.53 19.74 8.88
C PHE A 14 -2.98 20.82 9.86
N GLY A 15 -3.73 21.84 9.43
CA GLY A 15 -4.15 22.93 10.31
C GLY A 15 -2.97 23.53 11.10
N ALA A 16 -3.12 23.60 12.43
CA ALA A 16 -2.06 24.01 13.35
C ALA A 16 -1.12 22.87 13.84
N MET A 17 -1.21 21.66 13.28
CA MET A 17 -0.38 20.53 13.69
C MET A 17 1.11 20.86 13.54
N PHE A 18 1.90 20.43 14.53
CA PHE A 18 3.35 20.61 14.61
C PHE A 18 3.83 22.07 14.69
N MET A 19 2.93 23.05 14.66
CA MET A 19 3.29 24.43 14.98
C MET A 19 3.65 24.53 16.46
N GLN A 20 4.78 25.18 16.76
CA GLN A 20 5.18 25.42 18.16
C GLN A 20 4.15 26.28 18.91
N ASN A 21 3.53 27.22 18.19
CA ASN A 21 2.42 28.08 18.62
C ASN A 21 1.78 28.74 17.39
N LEU A 22 0.58 29.29 17.54
CA LEU A 22 -0.08 30.09 16.50
C LEU A 22 0.28 31.59 16.57
N ASN A 23 0.96 32.07 17.63
CA ASN A 23 1.38 33.47 17.81
C ASN A 23 0.37 34.53 17.31
N ARG A 24 0.61 35.08 16.12
CA ARG A 24 -0.20 36.12 15.45
C ARG A 24 -0.87 35.58 14.17
N ASP A 25 -0.77 34.28 13.92
CA ASP A 25 -1.37 33.61 12.77
C ASP A 25 -2.84 33.29 13.07
N VAL A 26 -3.64 33.43 12.02
CA VAL A 26 -5.07 33.11 12.02
C VAL A 26 -5.28 32.17 10.85
N LEU A 27 -5.60 30.91 11.13
CA LEU A 27 -5.85 29.91 10.11
C LEU A 27 -7.37 29.82 9.88
N ALA A 28 -7.80 30.08 8.66
CA ALA A 28 -9.21 30.03 8.26
C ALA A 28 -9.45 28.81 7.38
N PHE A 29 -10.20 27.86 7.91
CA PHE A 29 -10.69 26.68 7.22
C PHE A 29 -11.99 27.04 6.54
N ILE A 30 -12.01 26.95 5.20
CA ILE A 30 -13.16 27.32 4.39
C ILE A 30 -13.81 26.06 3.85
N TYR A 31 -15.10 25.86 4.11
CA TYR A 31 -15.83 24.71 3.60
C TYR A 31 -16.92 25.12 2.61
N PRO A 32 -17.30 24.22 1.67
CA PRO A 32 -18.32 24.53 0.66
C PRO A 32 -19.75 24.50 1.20
N THR A 33 -20.00 23.74 2.27
CA THR A 33 -21.34 23.52 2.85
C THR A 33 -21.31 23.62 4.37
N ASP A 34 -22.48 23.93 4.95
CA ASP A 34 -22.67 23.93 6.40
C ASP A 34 -22.87 22.50 6.87
N GLU A 35 -21.89 21.95 7.58
CA GLU A 35 -21.92 20.58 8.09
C GLU A 35 -21.36 20.53 9.50
N ALA A 36 -21.85 19.58 10.30
CA ALA A 36 -21.25 19.30 11.60
C ALA A 36 -19.89 18.64 11.38
N ARG A 37 -18.87 19.05 12.15
CA ARG A 37 -17.48 18.64 11.88
C ARG A 37 -16.82 18.11 13.13
N THR A 38 -16.01 17.07 12.98
CA THR A 38 -15.14 16.58 14.05
C THR A 38 -13.71 17.06 13.77
N PHE A 39 -13.15 17.81 14.69
CA PHE A 39 -11.75 18.23 14.69
C PHE A 39 -10.97 17.45 15.74
N HIS A 40 -9.65 17.44 15.62
CA HIS A 40 -8.76 16.96 16.67
C HIS A 40 -7.64 17.97 16.95
N THR A 41 -7.15 17.98 18.18
CA THR A 41 -6.01 18.82 18.59
C THR A 41 -4.75 18.00 18.86
N PHE A 42 -4.63 16.82 18.24
CA PHE A 42 -3.41 16.03 18.28
C PHE A 42 -2.25 16.80 17.63
N PHE A 43 -1.10 16.80 18.29
CA PHE A 43 0.10 17.52 17.82
C PHE A 43 -0.06 19.05 17.62
N CYS A 44 -1.18 19.63 18.05
CA CYS A 44 -1.43 21.07 17.97
C CYS A 44 -0.94 21.78 19.25
N PRO A 45 -0.56 23.06 19.18
CA PRO A 45 -0.38 23.90 20.37
C PRO A 45 -1.75 24.19 21.03
N PRO A 46 -1.79 24.69 22.28
CA PRO A 46 -3.04 25.19 22.85
C PRO A 46 -3.56 26.34 21.98
N MET A 47 -4.83 26.30 21.61
CA MET A 47 -5.40 27.20 20.60
C MET A 47 -6.85 27.53 20.89
N ARG A 48 -7.33 28.63 20.33
CA ARG A 48 -8.75 28.96 20.25
C ARG A 48 -9.28 28.43 18.91
N ILE A 49 -10.42 27.73 18.98
CA ILE A 49 -11.15 27.27 17.80
C ILE A 49 -12.49 28.00 17.79
N VAL A 50 -12.81 28.60 16.64
CA VAL A 50 -14.06 29.33 16.41
C VAL A 50 -14.77 28.72 15.22
N ALA A 51 -16.05 28.36 15.36
CA ALA A 51 -16.88 27.94 14.24
C ALA A 51 -17.84 29.07 13.85
N LEU A 52 -17.91 29.37 12.56
CA LEU A 52 -18.77 30.41 11.99
C LEU A 52 -19.75 29.78 10.98
N SER A 53 -20.98 30.29 10.95
CA SER A 53 -21.94 30.04 9.87
C SER A 53 -21.53 30.77 8.58
N ALA A 54 -22.27 30.51 7.49
CA ALA A 54 -22.04 31.14 6.19
C ALA A 54 -22.14 32.68 6.19
N ASP A 55 -22.93 33.26 7.08
CA ASP A 55 -23.08 34.71 7.29
C ASP A 55 -22.09 35.28 8.34
N GLY A 56 -21.21 34.45 8.91
CA GLY A 56 -20.18 34.86 9.86
C GLY A 56 -20.64 34.94 11.32
N ARG A 57 -21.83 34.45 11.65
CA ARG A 57 -22.27 34.32 13.05
C ARG A 57 -21.44 33.26 13.76
N VAL A 58 -20.99 33.60 14.97
CA VAL A 58 -20.24 32.67 15.84
C VAL A 58 -21.19 31.60 16.38
N LEU A 59 -20.90 30.35 16.08
CA LEU A 59 -21.62 29.16 16.54
C LEU A 59 -20.88 28.41 17.66
N PHE A 60 -19.56 28.57 17.71
CA PHE A 60 -18.67 27.99 18.70
C PHE A 60 -17.44 28.89 18.86
N ASP A 61 -16.96 29.10 20.09
CA ASP A 61 -15.73 29.86 20.37
C ASP A 61 -15.16 29.40 21.72
N GLU A 62 -14.15 28.54 21.69
CA GLU A 62 -13.52 28.03 22.90
C GLU A 62 -12.00 27.93 22.76
N VAL A 63 -11.31 28.04 23.91
CA VAL A 63 -9.89 27.70 24.02
C VAL A 63 -9.78 26.21 24.33
N ILE A 64 -9.20 25.46 23.40
CA ILE A 64 -9.11 24.01 23.44
C ILE A 64 -7.72 23.57 23.88
N SER A 65 -7.68 22.64 24.82
CA SER A 65 -6.43 21.99 25.23
C SER A 65 -5.93 20.98 24.19
N LYS A 66 -4.65 20.64 24.25
CA LYS A 66 -4.05 19.63 23.38
C LYS A 66 -4.72 18.25 23.52
N TRP A 67 -4.57 17.43 22.49
CA TRP A 67 -4.92 16.00 22.48
C TRP A 67 -6.39 15.66 22.72
N ARG A 68 -7.32 16.40 22.08
CA ARG A 68 -8.76 16.14 22.19
C ARG A 68 -9.42 16.03 20.83
N PHE A 69 -10.48 15.25 20.76
CA PHE A 69 -11.48 15.39 19.72
C PHE A 69 -12.49 16.47 20.10
N LEU A 70 -12.91 17.25 19.12
CA LEU A 70 -13.89 18.32 19.27
C LEU A 70 -15.00 18.13 18.24
N LYS A 71 -16.25 18.09 18.69
CA LYS A 71 -17.42 18.10 17.81
C LYS A 71 -17.90 19.53 17.67
N LEU A 72 -17.76 20.10 16.49
CA LEU A 72 -18.26 21.43 16.14
C LEU A 72 -19.69 21.32 15.59
N PRO A 73 -20.54 22.33 15.86
CA PRO A 73 -21.86 22.42 15.25
C PRO A 73 -21.76 22.60 13.73
N ALA A 74 -22.91 22.52 13.04
CA ALA A 74 -22.97 22.75 11.60
C ALA A 74 -22.44 24.15 11.24
N CYS A 75 -21.31 24.22 10.52
CA CYS A 75 -20.61 25.47 10.25
C CYS A 75 -19.95 25.50 8.86
N ARG A 76 -19.79 26.73 8.33
CA ARG A 76 -19.14 26.98 7.03
C ARG A 76 -17.65 27.23 7.16
N TYR A 77 -17.26 27.93 8.22
CA TYR A 77 -15.89 28.36 8.42
C TYR A 77 -15.43 27.96 9.82
N VAL A 78 -14.18 27.55 9.92
CA VAL A 78 -13.52 27.34 11.22
C VAL A 78 -12.28 28.22 11.26
N ILE A 79 -12.04 28.88 12.39
CA ILE A 79 -10.84 29.68 12.64
C ILE A 79 -10.04 29.03 13.76
N GLU A 80 -8.79 28.70 13.48
CA GLU A 80 -7.80 28.34 14.50
C GLU A 80 -6.86 29.52 14.74
N THR A 81 -6.67 29.87 16.01
CA THR A 81 -5.80 30.98 16.38
C THR A 81 -5.19 30.81 17.77
N GLY A 82 -4.21 31.64 18.13
CA GLY A 82 -3.64 31.64 19.47
C GLY A 82 -4.70 31.95 20.54
N PRO A 83 -4.63 31.41 21.76
CA PRO A 83 -5.69 31.54 22.78
C PRO A 83 -6.09 32.99 23.13
N LYS A 84 -5.18 33.94 22.93
CA LYS A 84 -5.35 35.37 23.22
C LYS A 84 -5.44 36.25 21.97
N VAL A 85 -5.43 35.66 20.79
CA VAL A 85 -5.49 36.40 19.52
C VAL A 85 -6.94 36.80 19.24
N ASP A 86 -7.12 38.06 18.83
CA ASP A 86 -8.41 38.55 18.33
C ASP A 86 -8.57 38.22 16.84
N TYR A 87 -9.55 37.36 16.53
CA TYR A 87 -9.86 36.93 15.17
C TYR A 87 -10.90 37.83 14.48
N ARG A 88 -11.63 38.65 15.25
CA ARG A 88 -12.76 39.45 14.73
C ARG A 88 -12.39 40.36 13.56
N PRO A 89 -11.20 41.00 13.53
CA PRO A 89 -10.80 41.82 12.39
C PRO A 89 -10.75 41.07 11.04
N TYR A 90 -10.64 39.74 11.07
CA TYR A 90 -10.49 38.92 9.87
C TYR A 90 -11.81 38.35 9.35
N VAL A 91 -12.89 38.41 10.14
CA VAL A 91 -14.17 37.77 9.77
C VAL A 91 -14.71 38.33 8.45
N ASN A 92 -14.75 39.66 8.30
CA ASN A 92 -15.23 40.28 7.06
C ASN A 92 -14.37 39.90 5.85
N THR A 93 -13.05 39.79 6.04
CA THR A 93 -12.13 39.35 4.97
C THR A 93 -12.42 37.90 4.59
N ILE A 94 -12.58 37.02 5.57
CA ILE A 94 -12.91 35.61 5.35
C ILE A 94 -14.22 35.49 4.56
N LEU A 95 -15.27 36.19 4.98
CA LEU A 95 -16.58 36.17 4.29
C LEU A 95 -16.49 36.69 2.87
N SER A 96 -15.70 37.74 2.62
CA SER A 96 -15.57 38.35 1.30
C SER A 96 -14.76 37.50 0.31
N VAL A 97 -13.74 36.77 0.79
CA VAL A 97 -12.80 36.04 -0.06
C VAL A 97 -13.20 34.57 -0.23
N ALA A 98 -13.85 33.98 0.78
CA ALA A 98 -14.20 32.56 0.81
C ALA A 98 -14.96 32.03 -0.42
N PRO A 99 -15.95 32.76 -1.00
CA PRO A 99 -16.69 32.29 -2.18
C PRO A 99 -15.81 32.03 -3.41
N ASP A 100 -14.69 32.74 -3.54
CA ASP A 100 -13.80 32.68 -4.71
C ASP A 100 -12.63 31.72 -4.53
N LEU A 101 -12.51 31.08 -3.35
CA LEU A 101 -11.40 30.17 -3.06
C LEU A 101 -11.68 28.75 -3.57
N PRO A 102 -10.66 28.07 -4.15
CA PRO A 102 -10.81 26.71 -4.67
C PRO A 102 -11.22 25.74 -3.55
N GLN A 103 -12.36 25.08 -3.72
CA GLN A 103 -12.89 24.09 -2.78
C GLN A 103 -12.40 22.69 -3.14
N LEU A 104 -11.08 22.51 -3.21
CA LEU A 104 -10.49 21.23 -3.57
C LEU A 104 -10.32 20.34 -2.33
N GLY A 105 -11.15 19.30 -2.26
CA GLY A 105 -10.73 18.00 -1.73
C GLY A 105 -10.80 17.74 -0.24
N ALA A 106 -11.50 18.49 0.62
CA ALA A 106 -11.71 17.96 1.97
C ALA A 106 -12.45 16.62 1.90
N MET A 107 -12.05 15.62 2.69
CA MET A 107 -12.86 14.41 2.90
C MET A 107 -14.29 14.87 3.18
N ASP A 108 -15.26 14.25 2.49
CA ASP A 108 -16.66 14.63 2.65
C ASP A 108 -17.03 14.62 4.15
N ALA A 109 -17.85 15.55 4.59
CA ALA A 109 -18.25 15.61 6.00
C ALA A 109 -19.03 14.35 6.43
N GLY A 110 -19.64 13.64 5.46
CA GLY A 110 -20.22 12.32 5.65
C GLY A 110 -19.21 11.16 5.67
N SER A 111 -17.93 11.41 5.38
CA SER A 111 -16.87 10.40 5.42
C SER A 111 -16.68 9.90 6.85
N ARG A 112 -17.12 8.66 7.10
CA ARG A 112 -17.02 8.00 8.40
C ARG A 112 -15.61 7.51 8.69
N ILE A 113 -14.69 8.45 8.92
CA ILE A 113 -13.31 8.15 9.36
C ILE A 113 -13.34 7.37 10.68
N ASP A 114 -14.28 7.68 11.56
CA ASP A 114 -14.56 6.89 12.77
C ASP A 114 -14.91 5.44 12.43
N GLY A 115 -15.72 5.23 11.40
CA GLY A 115 -16.10 3.91 10.90
C GLY A 115 -14.92 3.16 10.30
N LEU A 116 -14.11 3.82 9.46
CA LEU A 116 -12.88 3.24 8.91
C LEU A 116 -11.91 2.85 10.03
N LEU A 117 -11.66 3.75 10.98
CA LEU A 117 -10.73 3.50 12.07
C LEU A 117 -11.20 2.39 12.99
N PHE A 118 -12.51 2.33 13.26
CA PHE A 118 -13.12 1.21 13.99
C PHE A 118 -12.98 -0.10 13.22
N ALA A 119 -13.20 -0.10 11.89
CA ALA A 119 -13.02 -1.27 11.05
C ALA A 119 -11.57 -1.77 11.09
N LEU A 120 -10.59 -0.88 10.93
CA LEU A 120 -9.16 -1.22 11.02
C LEU A 120 -8.79 -1.79 12.40
N LEU A 121 -9.30 -1.20 13.50
CA LEU A 121 -9.11 -1.75 14.84
C LEU A 121 -9.77 -3.12 15.01
N ALA A 122 -10.98 -3.31 14.48
CA ALA A 122 -11.71 -4.56 14.57
C ALA A 122 -10.98 -5.68 13.80
N GLU A 123 -10.50 -5.39 12.60
CA GLU A 123 -9.68 -6.30 11.79
C GLU A 123 -8.38 -6.63 12.52
N ALA A 124 -7.67 -5.64 13.04
CA ALA A 124 -6.42 -5.88 13.77
C ALA A 124 -6.64 -6.75 15.01
N VAL A 125 -7.72 -6.54 15.77
CA VAL A 125 -8.09 -7.41 16.90
C VAL A 125 -8.47 -8.82 16.43
N ALA A 126 -9.14 -8.95 15.28
CA ALA A 126 -9.49 -10.26 14.70
C ALA A 126 -8.23 -11.06 14.32
N ASP A 127 -7.22 -10.42 13.75
CA ASP A 127 -5.93 -11.05 13.47
C ASP A 127 -5.23 -11.54 14.74
N ILE A 128 -5.19 -10.71 15.78
CA ILE A 128 -4.64 -11.13 17.07
C ILE A 128 -5.43 -12.27 17.71
N ARG A 129 -6.75 -12.33 17.48
CA ARG A 129 -7.57 -13.46 17.90
C ARG A 129 -7.18 -14.75 17.17
N ARG A 130 -6.90 -14.71 15.87
CA ARG A 130 -6.40 -15.88 15.09
C ARG A 130 -5.10 -16.40 15.70
N ILE A 131 -4.20 -15.51 16.13
CA ILE A 131 -2.99 -15.90 16.84
C ILE A 131 -3.31 -16.58 18.17
N ARG A 132 -4.21 -16.04 18.98
CA ARG A 132 -4.61 -16.66 20.25
C ARG A 132 -5.16 -18.08 20.04
N GLU A 133 -5.94 -18.30 18.98
CA GLU A 133 -6.50 -19.61 18.65
C GLU A 133 -5.43 -20.60 18.17
N ALA A 134 -4.42 -20.13 17.44
CA ALA A 134 -3.28 -20.95 17.04
C ALA A 134 -2.28 -21.22 18.18
N HIS A 135 -2.21 -20.34 19.19
CA HIS A 135 -1.20 -20.35 20.25
C HIS A 135 -1.84 -20.37 21.66
N PRO A 136 -2.03 -21.55 22.28
CA PRO A 136 -2.73 -21.67 23.55
C PRO A 136 -2.01 -21.03 24.76
N ARG A 137 -0.70 -20.77 24.66
CA ARG A 137 0.13 -20.27 25.78
C ARG A 137 1.03 -19.12 25.34
N GLU A 138 2.00 -19.41 24.47
CA GLU A 138 2.99 -18.46 24.00
C GLU A 138 3.08 -18.47 22.47
N VAL A 139 3.48 -17.32 21.92
CA VAL A 139 3.70 -17.19 20.47
C VAL A 139 5.01 -17.88 20.13
N LYS A 140 4.93 -18.82 19.18
CA LYS A 140 6.02 -19.72 18.78
C LYS A 140 6.28 -19.58 17.28
N PRO A 141 7.47 -19.14 16.83
CA PRO A 141 7.75 -18.92 15.41
C PRO A 141 7.47 -20.15 14.53
N GLU A 142 7.74 -21.37 15.03
CA GLU A 142 7.49 -22.61 14.32
C GLU A 142 6.00 -22.90 14.08
N ILE A 143 5.14 -22.51 15.02
CA ILE A 143 3.68 -22.62 14.85
C ILE A 143 3.19 -21.55 13.87
N GLN A 144 3.72 -20.32 13.95
CA GLN A 144 3.41 -19.24 13.01
C GLN A 144 3.67 -19.67 11.56
N ARG A 145 4.90 -20.11 11.28
CA ARG A 145 5.33 -20.59 9.96
C ARG A 145 4.49 -21.76 9.42
N LYS A 146 3.97 -22.61 10.31
CA LYS A 146 3.15 -23.76 9.92
C LYS A 146 1.68 -23.40 9.67
N LYS A 147 1.19 -22.35 10.34
CA LYS A 147 -0.24 -22.00 10.35
C LYS A 147 -0.59 -20.89 9.36
N PHE A 148 0.34 -19.99 9.09
CA PHE A 148 0.10 -18.78 8.33
C PHE A 148 1.18 -18.62 7.27
N GLU A 149 0.77 -18.26 6.07
CA GLU A 149 1.70 -17.89 5.00
C GLU A 149 2.44 -16.58 5.33
N ALA A 150 3.57 -16.32 4.67
CA ALA A 150 4.39 -15.14 4.96
C ALA A 150 3.63 -13.80 4.84
N TRP A 151 2.74 -13.69 3.84
CA TRP A 151 1.93 -12.49 3.65
C TRP A 151 0.88 -12.30 4.77
N GLU A 152 0.26 -13.39 5.24
CA GLU A 152 -0.68 -13.35 6.38
C GLU A 152 0.05 -12.97 7.66
N ARG A 153 1.25 -13.54 7.88
CA ARG A 153 2.10 -13.17 9.02
C ARG A 153 2.45 -11.68 8.99
N GLY A 154 2.75 -11.13 7.82
CA GLY A 154 2.98 -9.70 7.64
C GLY A 154 1.76 -8.82 7.93
N GLN A 155 0.56 -9.26 7.53
CA GLN A 155 -0.69 -8.58 7.91
C GLN A 155 -0.87 -8.59 9.43
N ILE A 156 -0.68 -9.74 10.06
CA ILE A 156 -0.79 -9.90 11.52
C ILE A 156 0.25 -9.04 12.26
N VAL A 157 1.49 -8.97 11.76
CA VAL A 157 2.54 -8.09 12.28
C VAL A 157 2.12 -6.61 12.17
N SER A 158 1.56 -6.22 11.03
CA SER A 158 1.05 -4.86 10.82
C SER A 158 -0.10 -4.53 11.77
N SER A 159 -1.06 -5.46 11.92
CA SER A 159 -2.16 -5.41 12.89
C SER A 159 -1.66 -5.30 14.34
N ALA A 160 -0.62 -6.06 14.70
CA ALA A 160 0.00 -6.01 16.02
C ALA A 160 0.64 -4.64 16.29
N GLY A 161 1.42 -4.12 15.33
CA GLY A 161 2.02 -2.78 15.40
C GLY A 161 0.95 -1.70 15.58
N PHE A 162 -0.08 -1.73 14.73
CA PHE A 162 -1.21 -0.82 14.78
C PHE A 162 -1.88 -0.80 16.16
N LEU A 163 -2.19 -1.96 16.74
CA LEU A 163 -2.78 -2.01 18.09
C LEU A 163 -1.87 -1.43 19.17
N LEU A 164 -0.55 -1.62 19.07
CA LEU A 164 0.40 -1.06 20.04
C LEU A 164 0.49 0.46 19.94
N ASP A 165 0.50 1.01 18.73
CA ASP A 165 0.53 2.46 18.49
C ASP A 165 -0.67 3.16 19.11
N PHE A 166 -1.85 2.54 19.01
CA PHE A 166 -3.09 3.07 19.57
C PHE A 166 -3.36 2.69 21.03
N SER A 167 -2.59 1.77 21.62
CA SER A 167 -2.77 1.31 23.00
C SER A 167 -2.62 2.41 24.07
N ARG A 168 -1.89 3.49 23.74
CA ARG A 168 -1.71 4.65 24.63
C ARG A 168 -2.84 5.67 24.49
N ALA A 169 -3.48 5.72 23.33
CA ALA A 169 -4.52 6.68 23.01
C ALA A 169 -5.92 6.14 23.38
N TRP A 170 -6.13 4.83 23.28
CA TRP A 170 -7.44 4.19 23.45
C TRP A 170 -7.41 3.01 24.41
N ASN A 171 -8.58 2.70 24.96
CA ASN A 171 -8.77 1.54 25.83
C ASN A 171 -8.98 0.27 24.99
N LEU A 172 -7.87 -0.42 24.68
CA LEU A 172 -7.87 -1.67 23.92
C LEU A 172 -7.90 -2.89 24.86
N PRO A 173 -8.41 -4.06 24.40
CA PRO A 173 -8.39 -5.28 25.20
C PRO A 173 -6.97 -5.65 25.65
N HIS A 174 -6.73 -5.75 26.96
CA HIS A 174 -5.39 -5.99 27.51
C HIS A 174 -4.70 -7.23 26.93
N GLY A 175 -5.47 -8.31 26.71
CA GLY A 175 -4.98 -9.53 26.09
C GLY A 175 -4.49 -9.30 24.64
N ALA A 176 -5.14 -8.44 23.87
CA ALA A 176 -4.74 -8.13 22.50
C ALA A 176 -3.43 -7.33 22.48
N VAL A 177 -3.28 -6.34 23.37
CA VAL A 177 -2.04 -5.55 23.50
C VAL A 177 -0.86 -6.44 23.89
N LYS A 178 -1.02 -7.29 24.92
CA LYS A 178 0.04 -8.21 25.37
C LYS A 178 0.43 -9.21 24.28
N LEU A 179 -0.55 -9.75 23.55
CA LEU A 179 -0.29 -10.70 22.48
C LEU A 179 0.38 -10.03 21.27
N SER A 180 0.02 -8.78 20.96
CA SER A 180 0.66 -7.98 19.91
C SER A 180 2.17 -7.80 20.16
N TYR A 181 2.57 -7.47 21.39
CA TYR A 181 4.00 -7.46 21.77
C TYR A 181 4.68 -8.81 21.56
N SER A 182 3.99 -9.90 21.87
CA SER A 182 4.56 -11.26 21.75
C SER A 182 4.73 -11.67 20.29
N VAL A 183 3.80 -11.26 19.41
CA VAL A 183 3.88 -11.47 17.96
C VAL A 183 5.07 -10.72 17.39
N LEU A 184 5.18 -9.41 17.65
CA LEU A 184 6.28 -8.61 17.11
C LEU A 184 7.65 -9.12 17.57
N LYS A 185 7.76 -9.54 18.84
CA LYS A 185 8.98 -10.14 19.36
C LYS A 185 9.33 -11.49 18.70
N ALA A 186 8.32 -12.32 18.42
CA ALA A 186 8.55 -13.61 17.78
C ALA A 186 8.98 -13.47 16.30
N GLU A 187 8.51 -12.41 15.64
CA GLU A 187 8.76 -12.15 14.22
C GLU A 187 9.87 -11.11 13.96
N GLU A 188 10.46 -10.54 15.02
CA GLU A 188 11.49 -9.49 14.99
C GLU A 188 12.58 -9.69 13.93
N PRO A 189 13.17 -10.90 13.74
CA PRO A 189 14.24 -11.08 12.77
C PRO A 189 13.82 -10.92 11.29
N TYR A 190 12.52 -10.92 11.00
CA TYR A 190 12.00 -10.92 9.63
C TYR A 190 10.90 -9.87 9.39
N LEU A 191 10.76 -8.87 10.28
CA LEU A 191 9.66 -7.90 10.21
C LEU A 191 9.57 -7.23 8.83
N ASP A 192 10.67 -6.70 8.32
CA ASP A 192 10.67 -5.98 7.02
C ASP A 192 10.26 -6.89 5.87
N GLU A 193 10.73 -8.14 5.89
CA GLU A 193 10.42 -9.14 4.89
C GLU A 193 8.94 -9.55 4.92
N LEU A 194 8.37 -9.70 6.12
CA LEU A 194 6.96 -10.03 6.32
C LEU A 194 6.06 -8.86 5.94
N VAL A 195 6.39 -7.62 6.33
CA VAL A 195 5.62 -6.44 5.95
C VAL A 195 5.63 -6.27 4.42
N ALA A 196 6.78 -6.46 3.76
CA ALA A 196 6.86 -6.47 2.30
C ALA A 196 5.98 -7.58 1.69
N ALA A 197 5.98 -8.78 2.26
CA ALA A 197 5.12 -9.89 1.83
C ALA A 197 3.63 -9.55 1.94
N SER A 198 3.22 -8.85 3.00
CA SER A 198 1.81 -8.46 3.19
C SER A 198 1.34 -7.47 2.14
N VAL A 199 2.18 -6.51 1.77
CA VAL A 199 1.86 -5.50 0.75
C VAL A 199 1.88 -6.10 -0.65
N ALA A 200 2.83 -7.00 -0.91
CA ALA A 200 2.92 -7.75 -2.15
C ALA A 200 1.60 -8.43 -2.53
N GLY A 201 0.92 -9.03 -1.55
CA GLY A 201 -0.36 -9.72 -1.73
C GLY A 201 -0.23 -11.07 -2.44
N ILE A 202 -0.77 -12.13 -1.83
CA ILE A 202 -0.85 -13.49 -2.38
C ILE A 202 -2.20 -14.06 -1.91
N PRO A 203 -2.97 -14.81 -2.73
CA PRO A 203 -2.69 -15.38 -4.05
C PRO A 203 -3.20 -14.57 -5.26
N TRP A 204 -2.41 -14.49 -6.33
CA TRP A 204 -2.74 -13.73 -7.56
C TRP A 204 -3.21 -14.60 -8.74
N ARG A 205 -2.95 -15.92 -8.74
CA ARG A 205 -3.11 -16.77 -9.93
C ARG A 205 -4.52 -16.77 -10.52
N HIS A 206 -5.54 -16.60 -9.70
CA HIS A 206 -6.94 -16.57 -10.13
C HIS A 206 -7.32 -15.26 -10.82
N GLU A 207 -6.58 -14.19 -10.56
CA GLU A 207 -6.79 -12.89 -11.18
C GLU A 207 -6.22 -12.83 -12.61
N PHE A 208 -5.25 -13.69 -12.95
CA PHE A 208 -4.51 -13.61 -14.21
C PHE A 208 -5.04 -14.60 -15.26
N PRO A 209 -5.05 -14.24 -16.56
CA PRO A 209 -5.44 -15.14 -17.62
C PRO A 209 -4.53 -16.38 -17.66
N ASN A 210 -5.12 -17.56 -17.74
CA ASN A 210 -4.39 -18.84 -17.76
C ASN A 210 -4.08 -19.34 -19.18
N HIS A 211 -4.06 -18.47 -20.20
CA HIS A 211 -3.78 -18.88 -21.57
C HIS A 211 -2.28 -19.14 -21.74
N CYS A 212 -1.93 -20.25 -22.38
CA CYS A 212 -0.55 -20.55 -22.74
C CYS A 212 -0.01 -19.46 -23.67
N MET A 213 1.04 -18.76 -23.24
CA MET A 213 1.63 -17.66 -24.01
C MET A 213 2.21 -18.08 -25.37
N ARG A 214 2.47 -19.38 -25.60
CA ARG A 214 2.96 -19.91 -26.88
C ARG A 214 1.85 -20.30 -27.85
N CYS A 215 0.79 -20.95 -27.37
CA CYS A 215 -0.21 -21.59 -28.23
C CYS A 215 -1.66 -21.16 -27.96
N GLY A 216 -1.90 -20.30 -26.98
CA GLY A 216 -3.21 -19.81 -26.59
C GLY A 216 -4.15 -20.82 -25.93
N LYS A 217 -3.82 -22.12 -25.91
CA LYS A 217 -4.62 -23.14 -25.18
C LYS A 217 -4.56 -22.90 -23.67
N PRO A 218 -5.52 -23.42 -22.89
CA PRO A 218 -5.43 -23.39 -21.43
C PRO A 218 -4.08 -23.91 -20.93
N GLY A 219 -3.48 -23.15 -20.03
CA GLY A 219 -2.17 -23.37 -19.45
C GLY A 219 -2.21 -23.19 -17.94
N SER A 220 -1.03 -23.31 -17.34
CA SER A 220 -0.81 -23.11 -15.91
C SER A 220 0.32 -22.12 -15.73
N TRP A 221 0.20 -21.22 -14.75
CA TRP A 221 1.29 -20.38 -14.29
C TRP A 221 2.36 -21.25 -13.62
N ARG A 222 3.56 -21.28 -14.21
CA ARG A 222 4.70 -22.06 -13.72
C ARG A 222 5.82 -21.13 -13.24
N PRO A 223 6.34 -21.31 -12.03
CA PRO A 223 7.49 -20.53 -11.56
C PRO A 223 8.73 -20.88 -12.38
N VAL A 224 9.61 -19.90 -12.56
CA VAL A 224 10.87 -20.01 -13.31
C VAL A 224 12.03 -20.23 -12.36
N LEU A 225 12.13 -19.42 -11.31
CA LEU A 225 13.16 -19.56 -10.28
C LEU A 225 12.58 -20.20 -9.03
N ASN A 226 13.40 -20.98 -8.34
CA ASN A 226 13.07 -21.58 -7.05
C ASN A 226 14.06 -21.12 -5.97
N PRO A 227 13.62 -21.02 -4.70
CA PRO A 227 14.52 -20.75 -3.59
C PRO A 227 15.56 -21.86 -3.43
N SER A 228 16.71 -21.52 -2.83
CA SER A 228 17.65 -22.52 -2.34
C SER A 228 16.98 -23.38 -1.25
N PRO A 229 17.30 -24.68 -1.13
CA PRO A 229 16.77 -25.51 -0.05
C PRO A 229 17.01 -24.94 1.36
N ASP A 230 18.10 -24.18 1.54
CA ASP A 230 18.49 -23.57 2.82
C ASP A 230 17.96 -22.14 2.99
N ALA A 231 17.17 -21.61 2.05
CA ALA A 231 16.67 -20.25 2.14
C ALA A 231 15.63 -20.10 3.26
N PRO A 232 15.64 -18.99 4.01
CA PRO A 232 14.58 -18.69 4.98
C PRO A 232 13.19 -18.75 4.35
N VAL A 233 12.23 -19.35 5.05
CA VAL A 233 10.85 -19.49 4.56
C VAL A 233 10.17 -18.14 4.37
N GLU A 234 10.62 -17.13 5.12
CA GLU A 234 10.16 -15.76 5.02
C GLU A 234 10.48 -15.12 3.67
N MET A 235 11.45 -15.63 2.90
CA MET A 235 11.75 -15.12 1.56
C MET A 235 10.95 -15.83 0.46
N ALA A 236 10.19 -16.88 0.79
CA ALA A 236 9.49 -17.71 -0.19
C ALA A 236 8.43 -16.94 -0.99
N TRP A 237 7.79 -15.93 -0.37
CA TRP A 237 6.75 -15.11 -1.04
C TRP A 237 7.29 -14.44 -2.31
N ARG A 238 8.57 -14.06 -2.34
CA ARG A 238 9.22 -13.44 -3.50
C ARG A 238 9.24 -14.37 -4.71
N TYR A 239 9.39 -15.67 -4.48
CA TYR A 239 9.32 -16.69 -5.53
C TYR A 239 7.88 -17.04 -5.92
N GLN A 240 6.92 -16.77 -5.04
CA GLN A 240 5.50 -16.97 -5.33
C GLN A 240 4.90 -15.83 -6.15
N ARG A 241 5.67 -14.78 -6.44
CA ARG A 241 5.29 -13.61 -7.24
C ARG A 241 4.88 -13.94 -8.67
N PRO A 242 3.96 -13.16 -9.28
CA PRO A 242 3.61 -13.30 -10.70
C PRO A 242 4.81 -13.08 -11.61
N GLU A 243 5.69 -12.14 -11.27
CA GLU A 243 6.88 -11.81 -12.07
C GLU A 243 7.84 -13.00 -12.22
N ASN A 244 7.80 -13.97 -11.30
CA ASN A 244 8.58 -15.21 -11.38
C ASN A 244 7.88 -16.33 -12.17
N ALA A 245 6.72 -16.09 -12.79
CA ALA A 245 5.92 -17.16 -13.39
C ALA A 245 5.56 -16.88 -14.85
N VAL A 246 5.41 -17.95 -15.64
CA VAL A 246 4.94 -17.89 -17.02
C VAL A 246 3.78 -18.84 -17.26
N SER A 247 2.77 -18.39 -18.01
CA SER A 247 1.62 -19.24 -18.35
C SER A 247 1.93 -20.12 -19.56
N ILE A 248 2.03 -21.43 -19.35
CA ILE A 248 2.32 -22.40 -20.41
C ILE A 248 1.56 -23.71 -20.22
N CYS A 249 1.08 -24.31 -21.31
CA CYS A 249 0.40 -25.61 -21.29
C CYS A 249 1.41 -26.76 -21.28
N HIS A 250 0.98 -27.92 -20.77
CA HIS A 250 1.79 -29.14 -20.68
C HIS A 250 2.49 -29.50 -22.00
N HIS A 251 1.73 -29.53 -23.10
CA HIS A 251 2.27 -29.88 -24.41
C HIS A 251 3.40 -28.93 -24.86
N CYS A 252 3.27 -27.63 -24.59
CA CYS A 252 4.33 -26.67 -24.92
C CYS A 252 5.53 -26.80 -23.97
N THR A 253 5.31 -27.10 -22.69
CA THR A 253 6.39 -27.41 -21.73
C THR A 253 7.24 -28.59 -22.24
N GLU A 254 6.61 -29.67 -22.68
CA GLU A 254 7.32 -30.84 -23.24
C GLU A 254 8.00 -30.54 -24.56
N THR A 255 7.30 -29.86 -25.48
CA THR A 255 7.84 -29.54 -26.82
C THR A 255 9.12 -28.71 -26.73
N LEU A 256 9.16 -27.77 -25.78
CA LEU A 256 10.28 -26.87 -25.56
C LEU A 256 11.36 -27.48 -24.66
N ASP A 257 11.13 -28.66 -24.09
CA ASP A 257 11.92 -29.22 -23.00
C ASP A 257 12.14 -28.19 -21.87
N LEU A 258 11.10 -27.43 -21.56
CA LEU A 258 11.20 -26.20 -20.79
C LEU A 258 11.78 -26.47 -19.40
N LEU A 259 11.38 -27.56 -18.74
CA LEU A 259 11.83 -27.91 -17.38
C LEU A 259 13.33 -28.20 -17.29
N ARG A 260 13.98 -28.58 -18.40
CA ARG A 260 15.41 -28.88 -18.45
C ARG A 260 16.24 -27.73 -19.03
N ASN A 261 15.59 -26.70 -19.56
CA ASN A 261 16.25 -25.59 -20.21
C ASN A 261 16.05 -24.29 -19.42
N GLU A 262 16.92 -24.06 -18.43
CA GLU A 262 16.89 -22.87 -17.57
C GLU A 262 16.98 -21.57 -18.38
N SER A 263 17.85 -21.52 -19.40
CA SER A 263 17.99 -20.36 -20.28
C SER A 263 16.67 -20.01 -20.97
N LEU A 264 15.90 -21.01 -21.40
CA LEU A 264 14.59 -20.80 -22.02
C LEU A 264 13.56 -20.29 -21.01
N GLN A 265 13.57 -20.82 -19.78
CA GLN A 265 12.67 -20.35 -18.72
C GLN A 265 12.95 -18.87 -18.39
N ILE A 266 14.22 -18.49 -18.27
CA ILE A 266 14.67 -17.11 -18.05
C ILE A 266 14.24 -16.23 -19.23
N ASP A 267 14.50 -16.63 -20.48
CA ASP A 267 14.08 -15.87 -21.67
C ASP A 267 12.55 -15.66 -21.70
N MET A 268 11.75 -16.65 -21.29
CA MET A 268 10.28 -16.52 -21.22
C MET A 268 9.85 -15.51 -20.15
N ALA A 269 10.40 -15.59 -18.95
CA ALA A 269 10.03 -14.69 -17.86
C ALA A 269 10.53 -13.26 -18.11
N TRP A 270 11.79 -13.12 -18.54
CA TRP A 270 12.38 -11.82 -18.87
C TRP A 270 11.66 -11.16 -20.05
N GLY A 271 11.29 -11.92 -21.08
CA GLY A 271 10.50 -11.39 -22.19
C GLY A 271 9.08 -10.96 -21.81
N LEU A 272 8.44 -11.72 -20.91
CA LEU A 272 7.07 -11.43 -20.45
C LEU A 272 7.01 -10.23 -19.50
N TRP A 273 7.84 -10.23 -18.46
CA TRP A 273 7.78 -9.27 -17.34
C TRP A 273 8.79 -8.13 -17.46
N GLY A 274 9.79 -8.27 -18.33
CA GLY A 274 10.77 -7.25 -18.61
C GLY A 274 11.58 -6.82 -17.37
N PRO A 275 11.70 -5.50 -17.12
CA PRO A 275 12.46 -4.94 -16.01
C PRO A 275 12.12 -5.53 -14.64
N ARG A 276 10.88 -5.93 -14.38
CA ARG A 276 10.52 -6.48 -13.06
C ARG A 276 11.07 -7.86 -12.79
N PHE A 277 11.07 -8.72 -13.80
CA PHE A 277 11.77 -10.01 -13.68
C PHE A 277 13.28 -9.79 -13.63
N GLU A 278 13.81 -8.79 -14.33
CA GLU A 278 15.23 -8.45 -14.23
C GLU A 278 15.64 -8.07 -12.81
N ALA A 279 14.89 -7.19 -12.13
CA ALA A 279 15.12 -6.87 -10.72
C ALA A 279 15.04 -8.14 -9.84
N PHE A 280 13.99 -8.94 -9.98
CA PHE A 280 13.84 -10.18 -9.23
C PHE A 280 15.01 -11.16 -9.49
N TRP A 281 15.48 -11.25 -10.73
CA TRP A 281 16.60 -12.11 -11.11
C TRP A 281 17.93 -11.61 -10.56
N GLN A 282 18.19 -10.31 -10.56
CA GLN A 282 19.36 -9.71 -9.91
C GLN A 282 19.36 -9.98 -8.41
N TRP A 283 18.23 -9.78 -7.74
CA TRP A 283 18.05 -10.12 -6.33
C TRP A 283 18.31 -11.61 -6.08
N HIS A 284 17.72 -12.51 -6.88
CA HIS A 284 17.91 -13.96 -6.76
C HIS A 284 19.39 -14.35 -6.88
N ARG A 285 20.11 -13.75 -7.84
CA ARG A 285 21.56 -13.98 -8.01
C ARG A 285 22.36 -13.44 -6.84
N ALA A 286 22.01 -12.27 -6.29
CA ALA A 286 22.68 -11.72 -5.12
C ALA A 286 22.55 -12.66 -3.92
N VAL A 287 21.32 -13.12 -3.62
CA VAL A 287 21.03 -14.05 -2.52
C VAL A 287 21.78 -15.37 -2.70
N LYS A 288 21.77 -15.96 -3.91
CA LYS A 288 22.54 -17.18 -4.20
C LYS A 288 24.04 -17.04 -3.97
N ASN A 289 24.57 -15.83 -4.07
CA ASN A 289 25.98 -15.54 -3.85
C ASN A 289 26.28 -14.95 -2.45
N ASN A 290 25.32 -15.04 -1.51
CA ASN A 290 25.40 -14.44 -0.18
C ASN A 290 25.74 -12.93 -0.21
N ARG A 291 25.09 -12.20 -1.11
CA ARG A 291 25.20 -10.75 -1.27
C ARG A 291 23.83 -10.09 -1.22
N LEU A 292 23.83 -8.79 -0.93
CA LEU A 292 22.66 -7.94 -1.13
C LEU A 292 22.54 -7.54 -2.60
N PRO A 293 21.33 -7.23 -3.08
CA PRO A 293 21.16 -6.58 -4.38
C PRO A 293 21.86 -5.21 -4.42
N GLU A 294 22.00 -4.64 -5.61
CA GLU A 294 22.70 -3.34 -5.79
C GLU A 294 21.93 -2.14 -5.24
N TRP A 295 20.66 -2.34 -4.87
CA TRP A 295 19.81 -1.33 -4.25
C TRP A 295 19.52 -1.64 -2.77
N ASP A 296 19.04 -0.64 -2.05
CA ASP A 296 18.62 -0.77 -0.66
C ASP A 296 17.27 -1.51 -0.54
N PRO A 297 17.22 -2.72 0.03
CA PRO A 297 15.98 -3.48 0.20
C PRO A 297 15.02 -2.86 1.21
N TYR A 298 15.49 -1.98 2.10
CA TYR A 298 14.61 -1.29 3.06
C TYR A 298 13.75 -0.23 2.37
N SER A 299 14.34 0.53 1.45
CA SER A 299 13.63 1.50 0.63
C SER A 299 12.84 0.83 -0.50
N PHE A 300 13.37 -0.25 -1.07
CA PHE A 300 12.80 -0.94 -2.23
C PHE A 300 12.90 -2.47 -2.09
N PRO A 301 11.92 -3.11 -1.44
CA PRO A 301 12.02 -4.53 -1.12
C PRO A 301 12.25 -5.44 -2.32
N LEU A 302 11.50 -5.28 -3.42
CA LEU A 302 11.67 -6.05 -4.65
C LEU A 302 12.41 -5.28 -5.74
N TRP A 303 12.06 -4.02 -5.97
CA TRP A 303 12.66 -3.28 -7.08
C TRP A 303 12.69 -1.76 -6.86
N PRO A 304 13.82 -1.10 -7.20
CA PRO A 304 13.97 0.35 -7.12
C PRO A 304 13.31 1.08 -8.29
N ARG A 305 13.47 2.41 -8.33
CA ARG A 305 12.77 3.29 -9.27
C ARG A 305 13.05 2.91 -10.73
N GLU A 306 14.27 2.54 -11.08
CA GLU A 306 14.70 2.12 -12.42
C GLU A 306 14.01 0.84 -12.94
N PHE A 307 13.30 0.12 -12.06
CA PHE A 307 12.52 -1.07 -12.38
C PHE A 307 11.02 -0.90 -12.07
N GLY A 308 10.58 0.32 -11.73
CA GLY A 308 9.18 0.68 -11.52
C GLY A 308 8.73 0.81 -10.07
N GLY A 309 9.68 0.91 -9.13
CA GLY A 309 9.41 1.15 -7.72
C GLY A 309 9.38 2.64 -7.42
N GLU A 310 8.22 3.29 -7.56
CA GLU A 310 8.09 4.73 -7.27
C GLU A 310 7.89 5.03 -5.79
N THR A 311 7.20 4.14 -5.08
CA THR A 311 6.97 4.16 -3.64
C THR A 311 7.44 2.85 -3.00
N TRP A 312 7.48 2.80 -1.67
CA TRP A 312 7.81 1.57 -0.95
C TRP A 312 6.83 0.43 -1.28
N GLU A 313 5.54 0.72 -1.40
CA GLU A 313 4.50 -0.27 -1.74
C GLU A 313 4.61 -0.75 -3.18
N ALA A 314 4.87 0.17 -4.12
CA ALA A 314 5.12 -0.19 -5.51
C ALA A 314 6.41 -0.99 -5.66
N GLY A 315 7.46 -0.62 -4.92
CA GLY A 315 8.73 -1.33 -4.82
C GLY A 315 8.64 -2.65 -4.06
N SER A 316 7.56 -2.88 -3.29
CA SER A 316 7.20 -4.18 -2.68
C SER A 316 6.31 -5.03 -3.60
N GLY A 317 5.96 -4.52 -4.77
CA GLY A 317 5.17 -5.22 -5.76
C GLY A 317 3.70 -5.37 -5.41
N SER A 318 3.07 -4.41 -4.73
CA SER A 318 1.64 -4.49 -4.40
C SER A 318 0.79 -5.01 -5.59
N LEU A 319 -0.20 -5.87 -5.34
CA LEU A 319 -0.95 -6.57 -6.41
C LEU A 319 -1.48 -5.65 -7.51
N LYS A 320 -1.92 -4.43 -7.16
CA LYS A 320 -2.33 -3.36 -8.10
C LYS A 320 -1.29 -2.99 -9.15
N HIS A 321 -0.03 -3.33 -8.89
CA HIS A 321 1.09 -3.08 -9.76
C HIS A 321 1.63 -4.38 -10.37
N ALA A 322 1.07 -5.56 -10.12
CA ALA A 322 1.66 -6.83 -10.52
C ALA A 322 1.34 -7.27 -11.98
N GLU A 323 0.82 -6.37 -12.81
CA GLU A 323 0.47 -6.63 -14.21
C GLU A 323 1.72 -6.91 -15.09
N PRO A 324 1.62 -7.77 -16.13
CA PRO A 324 2.73 -8.11 -17.05
C PRO A 324 3.06 -7.00 -18.06
N ARG A 325 2.49 -5.82 -17.87
CA ARG A 325 2.79 -4.66 -18.68
C ARG A 325 4.05 -3.95 -18.17
N PRO A 326 4.67 -3.08 -19.00
CA PRO A 326 5.83 -2.34 -18.54
C PRO A 326 5.48 -1.48 -17.30
N PRO A 327 6.40 -1.39 -16.32
CA PRO A 327 6.22 -0.49 -15.18
C PRO A 327 6.02 0.96 -15.63
N HIS A 328 5.38 1.78 -14.79
CA HIS A 328 5.15 3.20 -15.14
C HIS A 328 6.48 3.89 -15.44
N GLY A 329 6.54 4.57 -16.58
CA GLY A 329 7.75 5.25 -17.05
C GLY A 329 8.89 4.35 -17.58
N ILE A 330 8.77 3.02 -17.51
CA ILE A 330 9.86 2.09 -17.87
C ILE A 330 9.36 1.05 -18.86
N ALA A 331 9.86 1.15 -20.09
CA ALA A 331 9.46 0.28 -21.19
C ALA A 331 10.29 -1.00 -21.28
N ARG A 332 9.71 -2.05 -21.86
CA ARG A 332 10.48 -3.18 -22.40
C ARG A 332 11.30 -2.71 -23.59
N ASN A 333 12.60 -2.96 -23.55
CA ASN A 333 13.49 -2.76 -24.71
C ASN A 333 13.39 -3.92 -25.74
N GLU A 334 14.11 -3.77 -26.85
CA GLU A 334 14.15 -4.77 -27.93
C GLU A 334 14.71 -6.13 -27.48
N GLN A 335 15.66 -6.15 -26.55
CA GLN A 335 16.26 -7.38 -26.03
C GLN A 335 15.22 -8.27 -25.30
N HIS A 336 14.28 -7.67 -24.56
CA HIS A 336 13.17 -8.42 -23.96
C HIS A 336 12.29 -9.08 -25.03
N MET A 337 11.99 -8.35 -26.11
CA MET A 337 11.18 -8.87 -27.21
C MET A 337 11.90 -9.97 -27.98
N GLU A 338 13.21 -9.84 -28.16
CA GLU A 338 14.06 -10.88 -28.75
C GLU A 338 14.13 -12.13 -27.87
N ALA A 339 14.31 -11.99 -26.56
CA ALA A 339 14.29 -13.11 -25.61
C ALA A 339 12.97 -13.89 -25.70
N LEU A 340 11.86 -13.16 -25.75
CA LEU A 340 10.54 -13.76 -25.92
C LEU A 340 10.40 -14.50 -27.26
N ARG A 341 10.90 -13.92 -28.35
CA ARG A 341 10.91 -14.58 -29.67
C ARG A 341 11.78 -15.84 -29.66
N ARG A 342 13.01 -15.77 -29.12
CA ARG A 342 13.89 -16.93 -28.96
C ARG A 342 13.17 -18.05 -28.21
N ALA A 343 12.50 -17.70 -27.12
CA ALA A 343 11.80 -18.68 -26.31
C ALA A 343 10.64 -19.35 -27.05
N LEU A 344 9.71 -18.55 -27.58
CA LEU A 344 8.47 -19.04 -28.18
C LEU A 344 8.70 -19.79 -29.51
N PHE A 345 9.73 -19.40 -30.26
CA PHE A 345 10.03 -19.92 -31.60
C PHE A 345 11.26 -20.83 -31.68
N SER A 346 11.88 -21.19 -30.55
CA SER A 346 13.00 -22.14 -30.49
C SER A 346 12.69 -23.51 -31.11
N LYS A 347 11.40 -23.90 -31.18
CA LYS A 347 10.93 -25.13 -31.81
C LYS A 347 9.78 -24.85 -32.77
N LYS A 348 9.82 -25.48 -33.95
CA LYS A 348 8.77 -25.38 -34.98
C LYS A 348 7.39 -25.71 -34.40
N PHE A 349 6.40 -24.90 -34.76
CA PHE A 349 5.01 -25.11 -34.43
C PHE A 349 4.34 -25.93 -35.56
N ARG A 350 3.64 -27.02 -35.22
CA ARG A 350 2.82 -27.76 -36.20
C ARG A 350 1.38 -27.21 -36.12
N GLY A 351 1.05 -26.20 -36.94
CA GLY A 351 -0.27 -25.55 -37.00
C GLY A 351 -0.22 -24.03 -37.22
N ARG A 352 -1.38 -23.33 -37.24
CA ARG A 352 -1.42 -21.85 -37.17
C ARG A 352 -0.72 -21.42 -35.89
N GLN A 353 0.30 -20.58 -35.98
CA GLN A 353 1.03 -20.04 -34.82
C GLN A 353 0.10 -19.12 -34.02
N PRO A 354 -0.39 -19.51 -32.84
CA PRO A 354 -1.22 -18.68 -32.00
C PRO A 354 -0.31 -17.83 -31.09
N GLY A 355 0.83 -17.35 -31.59
CA GLY A 355 1.87 -16.74 -30.76
C GLY A 355 1.54 -15.30 -30.37
N GLU A 356 1.07 -14.49 -31.33
CA GLU A 356 0.93 -13.05 -31.11
C GLU A 356 -0.36 -12.70 -30.37
N ALA A 357 -1.52 -13.23 -30.75
CA ALA A 357 -2.79 -12.82 -30.14
C ALA A 357 -2.92 -13.19 -28.64
N PRO A 358 -2.62 -14.42 -28.19
CA PRO A 358 -2.65 -14.79 -26.77
C PRO A 358 -1.56 -14.10 -25.95
N LEU A 359 -0.36 -13.93 -26.50
CA LEU A 359 0.67 -13.12 -25.86
C LEU A 359 0.21 -11.68 -25.70
N GLN A 360 -0.35 -11.07 -26.75
CA GLN A 360 -0.87 -9.71 -26.69
C GLN A 360 -1.98 -9.57 -25.64
N LYS A 361 -2.83 -10.59 -25.46
CA LYS A 361 -3.81 -10.61 -24.37
C LYS A 361 -3.14 -10.57 -22.99
N LEU A 362 -2.07 -11.33 -22.78
CA LEU A 362 -1.30 -11.26 -21.55
C LEU A 362 -0.64 -9.88 -21.39
N LEU A 363 0.02 -9.36 -22.43
CA LEU A 363 0.72 -8.07 -22.37
C LEU A 363 -0.22 -6.87 -22.17
N ASN A 364 -1.47 -6.99 -22.62
CA ASN A 364 -2.51 -5.96 -22.45
C ASN A 364 -3.38 -6.21 -21.21
N PHE A 365 -3.14 -7.28 -20.45
CA PHE A 365 -3.92 -7.61 -19.28
C PHE A 365 -3.83 -6.49 -18.24
N ARG A 366 -4.98 -6.17 -17.64
CA ARG A 366 -5.11 -5.23 -16.54
C ARG A 366 -5.95 -5.86 -15.44
N LEU A 367 -5.54 -5.67 -14.20
CA LEU A 367 -6.33 -6.04 -13.05
C LEU A 367 -7.45 -5.02 -12.92
N GLU A 368 -8.69 -5.51 -12.99
CA GLU A 368 -9.87 -4.70 -12.64
C GLU A 368 -9.94 -4.61 -11.12
N LEU A 369 -9.17 -3.69 -10.55
CA LEU A 369 -9.39 -3.29 -9.17
C LEU A 369 -10.50 -2.26 -9.17
N HIS A 370 -11.59 -2.54 -8.47
CA HIS A 370 -12.58 -1.52 -8.14
C HIS A 370 -11.89 -0.46 -7.30
N GLU A 371 -11.40 0.60 -7.94
CA GLU A 371 -11.18 1.86 -7.25
C GLU A 371 -12.54 2.20 -6.63
N GLY A 372 -12.60 2.25 -5.29
CA GLY A 372 -13.84 2.59 -4.60
C GLY A 372 -14.42 3.84 -5.26
N GLU A 373 -15.71 3.79 -5.59
CA GLU A 373 -16.39 4.93 -6.22
C GLU A 373 -16.06 6.21 -5.42
N PRO A 374 -15.66 7.30 -6.11
CA PRO A 374 -15.14 8.50 -5.47
C PRO A 374 -16.12 9.18 -4.52
#